data_AF-A0A2J0LET6-F1
#
_entry.id   AF-A0A2J0LET6-F1
#
_cell.length_a   1.000
_cell.length_b   1.000
_cell.length_c   1.000
_cell.angle_alpha   90.00
_cell.angle_beta   90.00
_cell.angle_gamma   90.00
#
_symmetry.space_group_name_H-M   'P 1'
#
loop_
_entity.id
_entity.type
_entity.pdbx_description
1 polymer ?
#
loop_
_entity_poly.entity_id
_entity_poly.type
_entity_poly.pdbx_seq_one_letter_code
_entity_poly.pdbx_strand_id
1 'polypeptide(L)'
;MKTKVAIVKCKNYERTRVEQAVKAAFDLLGGLNAFVKKGEKVLIKPNILSARLPEDGVCTHIEVIRAVVKSVRDCGAVPCIGDNPGGSISPAKAYEGSGLTSLAKEERVELKEAKDIKVVNGIPIATYFLECDKIINLPKMKTHSLMGITGAVKNMYGAVAGLHKSELHKKFPGPEEFTKVLVDTFEIVKLDLVLMDGVVAMDQQGPSSGRLRYPGLL
;
A
#
# COMPACT_ATOMS: atom_id res chain seq x y z
N MET A 1 13.81 -17.58 -11.01
CA MET A 1 14.28 -17.35 -9.62
C MET A 1 13.13 -17.68 -8.67
N LYS A 2 13.35 -18.37 -7.55
CA LYS A 2 12.26 -18.61 -6.57
C LYS A 2 12.04 -17.36 -5.74
N THR A 3 10.80 -16.90 -5.61
CA THR A 3 10.45 -15.75 -4.76
C THR A 3 10.65 -16.11 -3.29
N LYS A 4 11.35 -15.26 -2.53
CA LYS A 4 11.53 -15.42 -1.08
C LYS A 4 10.36 -14.77 -0.35
N VAL A 5 9.78 -15.49 0.61
CA VAL A 5 8.66 -15.02 1.42
C VAL A 5 9.02 -15.20 2.89
N ALA A 6 8.71 -14.19 3.71
CA ALA A 6 8.84 -14.23 5.16
C ALA A 6 7.45 -14.02 5.78
N ILE A 7 7.23 -14.61 6.94
CA ILE A 7 6.01 -14.40 7.75
C ILE A 7 6.48 -14.17 9.18
N VAL A 8 6.07 -13.04 9.76
CA VAL A 8 6.48 -12.63 11.11
C VAL A 8 5.25 -12.39 11.98
N LYS A 9 5.33 -12.84 13.24
CA LYS A 9 4.26 -12.59 14.22
C LYS A 9 4.30 -11.13 14.68
N CYS A 10 3.16 -10.46 14.63
CA CYS A 10 2.92 -9.12 15.17
C CYS A 10 1.50 -9.09 15.74
N LYS A 11 1.34 -9.35 17.05
CA LYS A 11 0.00 -9.63 17.61
C LYS A 11 -0.94 -8.42 17.65
N ASN A 12 -0.40 -7.20 17.62
CA ASN A 12 -1.16 -5.95 17.68
C ASN A 12 -0.30 -4.78 17.18
N TYR A 13 -0.90 -3.60 17.08
CA TYR A 13 -0.26 -2.39 16.56
C TYR A 13 0.48 -1.56 17.61
N GLU A 14 0.98 -2.18 18.68
CA GLU A 14 1.87 -1.49 19.62
C GLU A 14 3.17 -1.13 18.88
N ARG A 15 3.58 0.14 18.97
CA ARG A 15 4.62 0.74 18.13
C ARG A 15 5.91 -0.08 18.11
N THR A 16 6.48 -0.37 19.28
CA THR A 16 7.76 -1.07 19.38
C THR A 16 7.65 -2.48 18.81
N ARG A 17 6.53 -3.17 19.04
CA ARG A 17 6.27 -4.47 18.42
C ARG A 17 6.21 -4.42 16.90
N VAL A 18 5.51 -3.44 16.33
CA VAL A 18 5.41 -3.31 14.87
C VAL A 18 6.79 -3.01 14.27
N GLU A 19 7.57 -2.12 14.88
CA GLU A 19 8.94 -1.82 14.46
C GLU A 19 9.83 -3.07 14.46
N GLN A 20 9.78 -3.87 15.53
CA GLN A 20 10.52 -5.13 15.62
C GLN A 20 10.08 -6.15 14.57
N ALA A 21 8.77 -6.28 14.34
CA ALA A 21 8.23 -7.24 13.38
C ALA A 21 8.57 -6.86 11.93
N VAL A 22 8.47 -5.58 11.58
CA VAL A 22 8.88 -5.06 10.25
C VAL A 22 10.37 -5.28 10.04
N LYS A 23 11.22 -4.95 11.03
CA LYS A 23 12.65 -5.19 10.93
C LYS A 23 12.96 -6.68 10.73
N ALA A 24 12.35 -7.56 11.52
CA ALA A 24 12.54 -9.00 11.39
C ALA A 24 12.08 -9.53 10.01
N ALA A 25 10.98 -9.00 9.47
CA ALA A 25 10.51 -9.37 8.14
C ALA A 25 11.54 -8.99 7.06
N PHE A 26 12.10 -7.79 7.12
CA PHE A 26 13.16 -7.37 6.19
C PHE A 26 14.46 -8.16 6.38
N ASP A 27 14.89 -8.40 7.62
CA ASP A 27 16.10 -9.18 7.91
C ASP A 27 16.01 -10.61 7.33
N LEU A 28 14.84 -11.26 7.44
CA LEU A 28 14.58 -12.56 6.84
C LEU A 28 14.68 -12.54 5.31
N LEU A 29 14.49 -11.39 4.67
CA LEU A 29 14.67 -11.21 3.23
C LEU A 29 16.11 -10.82 2.83
N GLY A 30 17.02 -10.65 3.79
CA GLY A 30 18.41 -10.21 3.57
C GLY A 30 18.67 -8.75 3.97
N GLY A 31 17.72 -8.13 4.67
CA GLY A 31 17.76 -6.72 5.07
C GLY A 31 17.21 -5.79 3.99
N LEU A 32 16.66 -4.64 4.40
CA LEU A 32 16.08 -3.67 3.46
C LEU A 32 17.13 -3.09 2.48
N ASN A 33 18.39 -3.00 2.90
CA ASN A 33 19.51 -2.58 2.05
C ASN A 33 19.76 -3.48 0.82
N ALA A 34 19.19 -4.68 0.78
CA ALA A 34 19.23 -5.54 -0.41
C ALA A 34 18.30 -5.03 -1.53
N PHE A 35 17.32 -4.17 -1.20
CA PHE A 35 16.29 -3.68 -2.11
C PHE A 35 16.38 -2.17 -2.33
N VAL A 36 16.82 -1.43 -1.32
CA VAL A 36 16.89 0.03 -1.30
C VAL A 36 18.33 0.48 -1.03
N LYS A 37 18.79 1.51 -1.75
CA LYS A 37 20.12 2.10 -1.60
C LYS A 37 20.04 3.51 -1.04
N LYS A 38 21.15 3.95 -0.44
CA LYS A 38 21.31 5.32 0.07
C LYS A 38 21.01 6.34 -1.04
N GLY A 39 20.20 7.35 -0.72
CA GLY A 39 19.82 8.44 -1.62
C GLY A 39 18.65 8.13 -2.56
N GLU A 40 18.22 6.87 -2.70
CA GLU A 40 17.05 6.52 -3.52
C GLU A 40 15.77 7.11 -2.91
N LYS A 41 14.88 7.62 -3.78
CA LYS A 41 13.53 8.04 -3.42
C LYS A 41 12.62 6.81 -3.39
N VAL A 42 12.08 6.52 -2.22
CA VAL A 42 11.27 5.32 -1.99
C VAL A 42 9.83 5.72 -1.73
N LEU A 43 8.93 5.30 -2.63
CA LEU A 43 7.50 5.41 -2.41
C LEU A 43 7.02 4.29 -1.50
N ILE A 44 6.44 4.67 -0.37
CA ILE A 44 5.73 3.77 0.52
C ILE A 44 4.26 3.86 0.12
N LYS A 45 3.75 2.76 -0.43
CA LYS A 45 2.41 2.65 -1.00
C LYS A 45 1.47 1.89 -0.05
N PRO A 46 0.80 2.56 0.90
CA PRO A 46 -0.21 1.92 1.74
C PRO A 46 -1.45 1.49 0.94
N ASN A 47 -2.40 0.85 1.62
CA ASN A 47 -3.77 0.74 1.16
C ASN A 47 -4.64 1.74 1.90
N ILE A 48 -4.91 2.89 1.28
CA ILE A 48 -5.82 3.93 1.76
C ILE A 48 -7.06 3.91 0.88
N LEU A 49 -8.11 3.23 1.34
CA LEU A 49 -9.35 3.09 0.57
C LEU A 49 -10.23 4.34 0.69
N SER A 50 -10.33 4.90 1.89
CA SER A 50 -11.20 6.01 2.25
C SER A 50 -10.76 6.65 3.58
N ALA A 51 -11.45 7.71 4.02
CA ALA A 51 -11.28 8.33 5.34
C ALA A 51 -11.80 7.40 6.45
N ARG A 52 -10.99 6.39 6.78
CA ARG A 52 -11.28 5.35 7.77
C ARG A 52 -10.16 5.26 8.76
N LEU A 53 -10.53 5.14 10.02
CA LEU A 53 -9.55 5.04 11.09
C LEU A 53 -8.85 3.67 11.02
N PRO A 54 -7.59 3.57 11.52
CA PRO A 54 -6.84 2.32 11.47
C PRO A 54 -7.57 1.10 12.08
N GLU A 55 -8.37 1.33 13.13
CA GLU A 55 -9.17 0.31 13.82
C GLU A 55 -10.29 -0.31 12.98
N ASP A 56 -10.73 0.37 11.92
CA ASP A 56 -11.74 -0.17 11.00
C ASP A 56 -11.22 -1.37 10.19
N GLY A 57 -9.90 -1.63 10.21
CA GLY A 57 -9.27 -2.73 9.46
C GLY A 57 -9.38 -2.58 7.94
N VAL A 58 -9.82 -1.42 7.46
CA VAL A 58 -9.99 -1.10 6.03
C VAL A 58 -8.67 -0.64 5.42
N CYS A 59 -7.94 0.23 6.10
CA CYS A 59 -6.69 0.81 5.60
C CYS A 59 -5.47 0.10 6.23
N THR A 60 -4.31 0.24 5.59
CA THR A 60 -3.04 -0.16 6.20
C THR A 60 -2.81 0.66 7.47
N HIS A 61 -2.46 -0.01 8.56
CA HIS A 61 -2.33 0.66 9.86
C HIS A 61 -1.14 1.64 9.90
N ILE A 62 -1.33 2.82 10.51
CA ILE A 62 -0.33 3.89 10.58
C ILE A 62 1.00 3.42 11.17
N GLU A 63 1.00 2.60 12.22
CA GLU A 63 2.24 2.11 12.83
C GLU A 63 3.04 1.16 11.90
N VAL A 64 2.38 0.44 10.99
CA VAL A 64 3.09 -0.36 9.96
C VAL A 64 3.75 0.59 8.96
N ILE A 65 3.03 1.61 8.50
CA ILE A 65 3.57 2.64 7.60
C ILE A 65 4.76 3.34 8.25
N ARG A 66 4.64 3.73 9.53
CA ARG A 66 5.68 4.39 10.31
C ARG A 66 6.95 3.55 10.41
N ALA A 67 6.81 2.27 10.75
CA ALA A 67 7.95 1.35 10.86
C ALA A 67 8.69 1.20 9.52
N VAL A 68 7.97 1.18 8.40
CA VAL A 68 8.58 1.15 7.06
C VAL A 68 9.25 2.48 6.72
N VAL A 69 8.63 3.63 7.02
CA VAL A 69 9.25 4.97 6.85
C VAL A 69 10.59 5.06 7.57
N LYS A 70 10.63 4.62 8.84
CA LYS A 70 11.85 4.60 9.64
C LYS A 70 12.91 3.66 9.04
N SER A 71 12.51 2.43 8.68
CA SER A 71 13.43 1.46 8.06
C SER A 71 14.08 1.99 6.77
N VAL A 72 13.30 2.65 5.92
CA VAL A 72 13.81 3.28 4.68
C VAL A 72 14.81 4.39 5.00
N ARG A 73 14.49 5.24 5.98
CA ARG A 73 15.37 6.32 6.44
C ARG A 73 16.67 5.79 7.03
N ASP A 74 16.62 4.69 7.79
CA ASP A 74 17.80 4.05 8.39
C ASP A 74 18.74 3.46 7.33
N CYS A 75 18.23 3.12 6.14
CA CYS A 75 19.03 2.76 4.97
C CYS A 75 19.69 3.98 4.28
N GLY A 76 19.40 5.20 4.74
CA GLY A 76 19.85 6.45 4.13
C GLY A 76 19.10 6.84 2.85
N ALA A 77 17.94 6.23 2.59
CA ALA A 77 17.05 6.57 1.49
C ALA A 77 16.03 7.66 1.89
N VAL A 78 15.33 8.21 0.90
CA VAL A 78 14.37 9.30 1.09
C VAL A 78 12.93 8.75 0.95
N PRO A 79 12.22 8.51 2.06
CA PRO A 79 10.84 8.03 1.98
C PRO A 79 9.89 9.14 1.51
N CYS A 80 8.87 8.76 0.76
CA CYS A 80 7.61 9.49 0.60
C CYS A 80 6.45 8.50 0.69
N ILE A 81 5.24 8.97 0.96
CA ILE A 81 4.06 8.13 1.08
C ILE A 81 3.02 8.56 0.06
N GLY A 82 2.39 7.63 -0.65
CA GLY A 82 1.32 7.96 -1.60
C GLY A 82 0.39 6.80 -1.88
N ASP A 83 -0.91 7.08 -1.99
CA ASP A 83 -1.94 6.22 -2.55
C ASP A 83 -3.02 7.08 -3.23
N ASN A 84 -3.68 6.56 -4.25
CA ASN A 84 -4.84 7.22 -4.85
C ASN A 84 -6.11 6.50 -4.41
N PRO A 85 -6.82 6.96 -3.35
CA PRO A 85 -8.13 6.42 -3.00
C PRO A 85 -9.10 6.59 -4.17
N GLY A 86 -10.05 5.65 -4.29
CA GLY A 86 -11.10 5.72 -5.33
C GLY A 86 -12.34 6.46 -4.84
N GLY A 87 -13.26 6.75 -5.76
CA GLY A 87 -14.58 7.30 -5.44
C GLY A 87 -14.62 8.83 -5.36
N SER A 88 -15.51 9.36 -4.52
CA SER A 88 -15.82 10.80 -4.40
C SER A 88 -14.99 11.55 -3.36
N ILE A 89 -14.07 10.87 -2.67
CA ILE A 89 -13.21 11.48 -1.66
C ILE A 89 -11.87 11.89 -2.27
N SER A 90 -11.37 13.08 -1.92
CA SER A 90 -10.03 13.50 -2.31
C SER A 90 -8.97 12.73 -1.52
N PRO A 91 -7.77 12.51 -2.10
CA PRO A 91 -6.64 11.93 -1.38
C PRO A 91 -6.35 12.62 -0.05
N ALA A 92 -6.29 13.96 -0.03
CA ALA A 92 -6.10 14.74 1.19
C ALA A 92 -7.09 14.37 2.32
N LYS A 93 -8.39 14.25 2.03
CA LYS A 93 -9.40 13.87 3.03
C LYS A 93 -9.24 12.42 3.51
N ALA A 94 -8.87 11.52 2.61
CA ALA A 94 -8.61 10.13 2.98
C ALA A 94 -7.34 10.01 3.86
N TYR A 95 -6.30 10.80 3.56
CA TYR A 95 -5.08 10.86 4.35
C TYR A 95 -5.33 11.44 5.74
N GLU A 96 -6.15 12.48 5.84
CA GLU A 96 -6.56 13.05 7.13
C GLU A 96 -7.36 12.03 7.95
N GLY A 97 -8.42 11.46 7.37
CA GLY A 97 -9.29 10.52 8.08
C GLY A 97 -8.65 9.16 8.42
N SER A 98 -7.52 8.81 7.79
CA SER A 98 -6.73 7.62 8.15
C SER A 98 -5.59 7.90 9.14
N GLY A 99 -5.40 9.16 9.54
CA GLY A 99 -4.29 9.58 10.40
C GLY A 99 -2.94 9.69 9.68
N LEU A 100 -2.93 9.49 8.36
CA LEU A 100 -1.71 9.54 7.56
C LEU A 100 -1.10 10.94 7.51
N THR A 101 -1.92 11.98 7.48
CA THR A 101 -1.46 13.38 7.56
C THR A 101 -0.70 13.66 8.86
N SER A 102 -1.21 13.16 10.00
CA SER A 102 -0.56 13.32 11.30
C SER A 102 0.76 12.57 11.36
N LEU A 103 0.79 11.31 10.91
CA LEU A 103 2.02 10.53 10.80
C LEU A 103 3.04 11.23 9.91
N ALA A 104 2.62 11.75 8.76
CA ALA A 104 3.50 12.40 7.81
C ALA A 104 4.18 13.64 8.41
N LYS A 105 3.42 14.42 9.18
CA LYS A 105 3.94 15.59 9.91
C LYS A 105 4.93 15.19 11.01
N GLU A 106 4.60 14.18 11.81
CA GLU A 106 5.45 13.69 12.90
C GLU A 106 6.78 13.12 12.38
N GLU A 107 6.71 12.30 11.33
CA GLU A 107 7.88 11.68 10.72
C GLU A 107 8.57 12.58 9.71
N ARG A 108 8.06 13.79 9.43
CA ARG A 108 8.57 14.72 8.41
C ARG A 108 8.76 14.04 7.05
N VAL A 109 7.75 13.31 6.60
CA VAL A 109 7.74 12.58 5.33
C VAL A 109 6.73 13.19 4.37
N GLU A 110 7.09 13.30 3.09
CA GLU A 110 6.23 13.88 2.06
C GLU A 110 5.03 12.97 1.76
N LEU A 111 3.83 13.56 1.68
CA LEU A 111 2.66 12.91 1.10
C LEU A 111 2.54 13.26 -0.39
N LYS A 112 2.49 12.24 -1.23
CA LYS A 112 2.25 12.35 -2.66
C LYS A 112 0.76 12.32 -2.95
N GLU A 113 0.34 13.22 -3.83
CA GLU A 113 -0.99 13.25 -4.42
C GLU A 113 -0.83 13.29 -5.95
N ALA A 114 -1.79 12.70 -6.66
CA ALA A 114 -1.77 12.69 -8.12
C ALA A 114 -2.05 14.11 -8.66
N LYS A 115 -0.99 14.85 -8.97
CA LYS A 115 -1.08 16.14 -9.68
C LYS A 115 -1.16 15.93 -11.20
N ASP A 116 -0.36 15.00 -11.68
CA ASP A 116 -0.25 14.65 -13.09
C ASP A 116 -0.48 13.16 -13.31
N ILE A 117 -0.93 12.82 -14.53
CA ILE A 117 -1.11 11.44 -14.97
C ILE A 117 -0.31 11.16 -16.22
N LYS A 118 0.17 9.92 -16.35
CA LYS A 118 0.71 9.37 -17.58
C LYS A 118 -0.13 8.17 -18.00
N VAL A 119 -0.64 8.19 -19.22
CA VAL A 119 -1.37 7.05 -19.78
C VAL A 119 -0.37 6.07 -20.39
N VAL A 120 -0.32 4.85 -19.88
CA VAL A 120 0.51 3.76 -20.39
C VAL A 120 -0.39 2.56 -20.66
N ASN A 121 -0.40 2.05 -21.90
CA ASN A 121 -1.30 0.98 -22.34
C ASN A 121 -2.79 1.23 -22.03
N GLY A 122 -3.22 2.50 -22.11
CA GLY A 122 -4.60 2.89 -21.80
C GLY A 122 -4.92 3.00 -20.30
N ILE A 123 -3.91 2.85 -19.42
CA ILE A 123 -4.05 2.96 -17.97
C ILE A 123 -3.48 4.31 -17.50
N PRO A 124 -4.29 5.18 -16.89
CA PRO A 124 -3.84 6.47 -16.37
C PRO A 124 -3.18 6.33 -15.00
N ILE A 125 -1.85 6.41 -14.96
CA ILE A 125 -1.02 6.25 -13.77
C ILE A 125 -0.60 7.62 -13.21
N ALA A 126 -0.72 7.82 -11.90
CA ALA A 126 -0.19 9.04 -11.28
C ALA A 126 1.35 9.08 -11.40
N THR A 127 1.92 10.18 -11.87
CA THR A 127 3.34 10.23 -12.30
C THR A 127 4.33 9.94 -11.17
N TYR A 128 3.98 10.24 -9.92
CA TYR A 128 4.86 9.99 -8.76
C TYR A 128 5.19 8.50 -8.57
N PHE A 129 4.37 7.57 -9.08
CA PHE A 129 4.71 6.14 -9.11
C PHE A 129 5.84 5.81 -10.09
N LEU A 130 6.05 6.64 -11.10
CA LEU A 130 7.06 6.44 -12.14
C LEU A 130 8.34 7.27 -11.89
N GLU A 131 8.26 8.25 -11.00
CA GLU A 131 9.35 9.16 -10.64
C GLU A 131 10.17 8.70 -9.42
N CYS A 132 9.64 7.78 -8.62
CA CYS A 132 10.37 7.21 -7.49
C CYS A 132 11.29 6.07 -7.96
N ASP A 133 12.46 5.95 -7.35
CA ASP A 133 13.44 4.92 -7.69
C ASP A 133 13.00 3.53 -7.22
N LYS A 134 12.25 3.50 -6.10
CA LYS A 134 11.76 2.28 -5.46
C LYS A 134 10.32 2.41 -4.97
N ILE A 135 9.61 1.28 -4.94
CA ILE A 135 8.26 1.19 -4.39
C ILE A 135 8.17 0.03 -3.40
N ILE A 136 7.77 0.35 -2.17
CA ILE A 136 7.40 -0.61 -1.13
C ILE A 136 5.89 -0.58 -0.96
N ASN A 137 5.21 -1.64 -1.38
CA ASN A 137 3.76 -1.77 -1.33
C ASN A 137 3.32 -2.41 -0.01
N LEU A 138 2.37 -1.77 0.67
CA LEU A 138 1.84 -2.18 1.96
C LEU A 138 0.35 -2.52 1.88
N PRO A 139 -0.04 -3.65 1.24
CA PRO A 139 -1.44 -4.04 1.14
C PRO A 139 -2.02 -4.41 2.51
N LYS A 140 -3.32 -4.15 2.71
CA LYS A 140 -4.10 -4.67 3.84
C LYS A 140 -4.64 -6.06 3.49
N MET A 141 -4.49 -7.04 4.40
CA MET A 141 -5.05 -8.38 4.21
C MET A 141 -6.57 -8.35 4.36
N LYS A 142 -7.32 -8.42 3.25
CA LYS A 142 -8.79 -8.41 3.31
C LYS A 142 -9.44 -9.06 2.10
N THR A 143 -10.68 -9.51 2.20
CA THR A 143 -11.46 -9.94 1.03
C THR A 143 -11.81 -8.75 0.12
N HIS A 144 -12.12 -9.04 -1.14
CA HIS A 144 -12.58 -8.06 -2.11
C HIS A 144 -13.73 -8.64 -2.93
N SER A 145 -14.88 -7.97 -2.95
CA SER A 145 -16.11 -8.46 -3.62
C SER A 145 -15.89 -8.95 -5.06
N LEU A 146 -15.19 -8.19 -5.89
CA LEU A 146 -14.95 -8.55 -7.29
C LEU A 146 -13.78 -9.52 -7.52
N MET A 147 -12.77 -9.51 -6.64
CA MET A 147 -11.44 -10.13 -6.90
C MET A 147 -11.13 -11.27 -5.93
N GLY A 148 -12.08 -11.63 -5.05
CA GLY A 148 -11.89 -12.56 -3.94
C GLY A 148 -11.07 -11.96 -2.79
N ILE A 149 -9.86 -11.49 -3.08
CA ILE A 149 -8.90 -10.98 -2.09
C ILE A 149 -8.26 -9.64 -2.51
N THR A 150 -8.01 -8.80 -1.52
CA THR A 150 -7.05 -7.70 -1.60
C THR A 150 -5.67 -8.23 -1.25
N GLY A 151 -4.70 -7.97 -2.12
CA GLY A 151 -3.31 -8.38 -1.90
C GLY A 151 -2.36 -7.47 -2.66
N ALA A 152 -1.11 -7.91 -2.79
CA ALA A 152 -0.03 -7.15 -3.42
C ALA A 152 -0.44 -6.55 -4.76
N VAL A 153 -0.89 -7.40 -5.69
CA VAL A 153 -1.27 -6.99 -7.05
C VAL A 153 -2.47 -6.03 -7.03
N LYS A 154 -3.54 -6.38 -6.30
CA LYS A 154 -4.74 -5.55 -6.24
C LYS A 154 -4.48 -4.17 -5.63
N ASN A 155 -3.59 -4.05 -4.64
CA ASN A 155 -3.30 -2.76 -4.01
C ASN A 155 -2.57 -1.80 -4.95
N MET A 156 -1.86 -2.32 -5.97
CA MET A 156 -1.23 -1.52 -7.01
C MET A 156 -2.22 -0.84 -7.94
N TYR A 157 -3.50 -1.25 -7.92
CA TYR A 157 -4.55 -0.46 -8.56
C TYR A 157 -4.69 0.96 -7.99
N GLY A 158 -4.14 1.22 -6.80
CA GLY A 158 -3.99 2.57 -6.26
C GLY A 158 -3.01 3.45 -7.05
N ALA A 159 -2.27 2.92 -8.03
CA ALA A 159 -1.48 3.72 -8.95
C ALA A 159 -2.33 4.46 -9.99
N VAL A 160 -3.51 3.93 -10.29
CA VAL A 160 -4.49 4.61 -11.15
C VAL A 160 -5.04 5.83 -10.41
N ALA A 161 -5.02 7.00 -11.05
CA ALA A 161 -5.39 8.25 -10.40
C ALA A 161 -6.91 8.45 -10.31
N GLY A 162 -7.39 8.82 -9.12
CA GLY A 162 -8.72 9.43 -8.89
C GLY A 162 -9.90 8.73 -9.56
N LEU A 163 -10.70 9.51 -10.29
CA LEU A 163 -11.96 9.08 -10.91
C LEU A 163 -11.78 8.00 -11.99
N HIS A 164 -10.59 7.89 -12.59
CA HIS A 164 -10.29 6.85 -13.58
C HIS A 164 -10.40 5.45 -13.01
N LYS A 165 -10.22 5.27 -11.69
CA LYS A 165 -10.48 3.99 -11.01
C LYS A 165 -11.95 3.57 -11.17
N SER A 166 -12.86 4.51 -10.98
CA SER A 166 -14.30 4.25 -11.12
C SER A 166 -14.68 4.00 -12.58
N GLU A 167 -14.05 4.71 -13.54
CA GLU A 167 -14.27 4.52 -14.98
C GLU A 167 -13.81 3.14 -15.45
N LEU A 168 -12.60 2.72 -15.06
CA LEU A 168 -12.08 1.40 -15.40
C LEU A 168 -12.90 0.27 -14.78
N HIS A 169 -13.38 0.42 -13.54
CA HIS A 169 -14.30 -0.55 -12.94
C HIS A 169 -15.62 -0.66 -13.70
N LYS A 170 -16.15 0.44 -14.24
CA LYS A 170 -17.37 0.43 -15.07
C LYS A 170 -17.12 -0.20 -16.44
N LYS A 171 -15.96 0.07 -17.04
CA LYS A 171 -15.56 -0.45 -18.36
C LYS A 171 -15.26 -1.95 -18.33
N PHE A 172 -14.71 -2.45 -17.22
CA PHE A 172 -14.33 -3.84 -17.03
C PHE A 172 -14.99 -4.40 -15.76
N PRO A 173 -16.31 -4.68 -15.79
CA PRO A 173 -17.05 -5.12 -14.61
C PRO A 173 -16.80 -6.60 -14.27
N GLY A 174 -16.34 -7.40 -15.23
CA GLY A 174 -16.05 -8.82 -15.07
C GLY A 174 -14.69 -9.08 -14.40
N PRO A 175 -14.57 -10.15 -13.61
CA PRO A 175 -13.33 -10.46 -12.90
C PRO A 175 -12.16 -10.78 -13.84
N GLU A 176 -12.42 -11.43 -15.00
CA GLU A 176 -11.37 -11.81 -15.94
C GLU A 176 -10.76 -10.60 -16.64
N GLU A 177 -11.59 -9.68 -17.15
CA GLU A 177 -11.13 -8.48 -17.84
C GLU A 177 -10.50 -7.50 -16.86
N PHE A 178 -11.07 -7.34 -15.67
CA PHE A 178 -10.49 -6.44 -14.67
C PHE A 178 -9.15 -6.97 -14.15
N THR A 179 -8.96 -8.29 -14.07
CA THR A 179 -7.66 -8.88 -13.74
C THR A 179 -6.57 -8.44 -14.71
N LYS A 180 -6.86 -8.33 -16.01
CA LYS A 180 -5.90 -7.84 -17.00
C LYS A 180 -5.45 -6.41 -16.68
N VAL A 181 -6.40 -5.53 -16.34
CA VAL A 181 -6.09 -4.14 -15.91
C VAL A 181 -5.19 -4.12 -14.67
N LEU A 182 -5.42 -5.03 -13.72
CA LEU A 182 -4.59 -5.14 -12.51
C LEU A 182 -3.17 -5.59 -12.82
N VAL A 183 -3.02 -6.60 -13.69
CA VAL A 183 -1.71 -7.11 -14.11
C VAL A 183 -0.95 -6.04 -14.88
N ASP A 184 -1.57 -5.39 -15.85
CA ASP A 184 -0.97 -4.31 -16.63
C ASP A 184 -0.54 -3.15 -15.70
N THR A 185 -1.38 -2.76 -14.74
CA THR A 185 -1.03 -1.73 -13.74
C THR A 185 0.19 -2.15 -12.91
N PHE A 186 0.26 -3.41 -12.50
CA PHE A 186 1.37 -3.95 -11.72
C PHE A 186 2.68 -3.97 -12.50
N GLU A 187 2.63 -4.35 -13.79
CA GLU A 187 3.80 -4.37 -14.67
C GLU A 187 4.32 -2.97 -15.01
N ILE A 188 3.43 -1.99 -15.19
CA ILE A 188 3.81 -0.61 -15.48
C ILE A 188 4.59 0.02 -14.32
N VAL A 189 4.11 -0.17 -13.09
CA VAL A 189 4.60 0.54 -11.90
C VAL A 189 5.88 -0.08 -11.32
N LYS A 190 6.19 -1.34 -11.67
CA LYS A 190 7.40 -2.08 -11.25
C LYS A 190 7.65 -2.04 -9.74
N LEU A 191 7.09 -3.02 -9.05
CA LEU A 191 7.21 -3.15 -7.60
C LEU A 191 8.53 -3.78 -7.16
N ASP A 192 9.17 -3.22 -6.13
CA ASP A 192 10.43 -3.75 -5.57
C ASP A 192 10.20 -4.67 -4.36
N LEU A 193 9.28 -4.29 -3.47
CA LEU A 193 9.06 -5.02 -2.21
C LEU A 193 7.61 -4.94 -1.74
N VAL A 194 7.13 -6.00 -1.10
CA VAL A 194 5.80 -6.06 -0.49
C VAL A 194 5.93 -6.43 0.98
N LEU A 195 5.22 -5.69 1.83
CA LEU A 195 5.00 -6.07 3.23
C LEU A 195 3.51 -5.93 3.52
N MET A 196 2.83 -7.05 3.75
CA MET A 196 1.38 -7.05 3.93
C MET A 196 1.01 -6.79 5.40
N ASP A 197 0.09 -5.86 5.64
CA ASP A 197 -0.52 -5.70 6.96
C ASP A 197 -1.62 -6.77 7.15
N GLY A 198 -1.26 -7.87 7.80
CA GLY A 198 -2.15 -8.95 8.22
C GLY A 198 -2.36 -9.02 9.74
N VAL A 199 -1.98 -7.98 10.49
CA VAL A 199 -2.11 -7.96 11.96
C VAL A 199 -3.59 -8.02 12.33
N VAL A 200 -4.36 -7.11 11.74
CA VAL A 200 -5.82 -7.19 11.63
C VAL A 200 -6.18 -7.34 10.16
N ALA A 201 -6.98 -8.36 9.85
CA ALA A 201 -7.48 -8.67 8.53
C ALA A 201 -9.01 -8.52 8.46
N MET A 202 -9.59 -8.61 7.27
CA MET A 202 -11.05 -8.56 7.06
C MET A 202 -11.52 -9.67 6.12
N ASP A 203 -12.55 -10.42 6.54
CA ASP A 203 -13.21 -11.45 5.70
C ASP A 203 -14.67 -11.11 5.38
N GLN A 204 -15.31 -11.94 4.53
CA GLN A 204 -16.68 -11.76 4.05
C GLN A 204 -16.86 -10.52 3.15
N GLN A 205 -17.70 -9.56 3.54
CA GLN A 205 -18.12 -8.39 2.77
C GLN A 205 -17.05 -7.27 2.72
N GLY A 206 -15.79 -7.67 2.54
CA GLY A 206 -14.71 -6.75 2.19
C GLY A 206 -14.93 -6.10 0.82
N PRO A 207 -14.22 -5.00 0.50
CA PRO A 207 -13.00 -4.54 1.15
C PRO A 207 -13.20 -3.45 2.23
N SER A 208 -14.45 -3.15 2.61
CA SER A 208 -14.75 -2.06 3.56
C SER A 208 -15.81 -2.38 4.62
N SER A 209 -16.53 -3.49 4.49
CA SER A 209 -17.72 -3.79 5.31
C SER A 209 -17.73 -5.22 5.82
N GLY A 210 -16.57 -5.87 5.80
CA GLY A 210 -16.40 -7.25 6.24
C GLY A 210 -16.20 -7.36 7.74
N ARG A 211 -16.05 -8.60 8.21
CA ARG A 211 -15.78 -8.91 9.61
C ARG A 211 -14.28 -8.89 9.88
N LEU A 212 -13.88 -8.26 10.98
CA LEU A 212 -12.48 -8.23 11.40
C LEU A 212 -11.99 -9.60 11.89
N ARG A 213 -10.73 -9.90 11.57
CA ARG A 213 -9.99 -11.09 11.99
C ARG A 213 -8.62 -10.66 12.50
N TYR A 214 -8.02 -11.46 13.37
CA TYR A 214 -6.77 -11.09 14.05
C TYR A 214 -5.68 -12.15 13.84
N PRO A 215 -5.16 -12.33 12.60
CA PRO A 215 -4.07 -13.27 12.36
C PRO A 215 -2.81 -12.91 13.14
N GLY A 216 -2.56 -11.60 13.33
CA GLY A 216 -1.39 -11.12 14.05
C GLY A 216 -0.10 -11.36 13.28
N LEU A 217 -0.11 -11.09 11.96
CA LEU A 217 0.99 -11.40 11.05
C LEU A 217 1.40 -10.18 10.20
N LEU A 218 2.67 -10.10 9.87
CA LEU A 218 3.22 -9.32 8.76
C LEU A 218 3.90 -10.25 7.76
#